data_AF-A0A1J4KN53-F1
#
_entry.id   AF-A0A1J4KN53-F1
#
_cell.length_a   1.000
_cell.length_b   1.000
_cell.length_c   1.000
_cell.angle_alpha   90.00
_cell.angle_beta   90.00
_cell.angle_gamma   90.00
#
_symmetry.space_group_name_H-M   'P 1'
#
loop_
_entity.id
_entity.type
_entity.pdbx_description
1 polymer ?
#
loop_
_entity_poly.entity_id
_entity_poly.type
_entity_poly.pdbx_seq_one_letter_code
_entity_poly.pdbx_strand_id
1 'polypeptide(L)'
;MRAWSLDDHPTLVNFRKMMNVIPHGDGRFYHLFLIPPYCLNEKNASQPLNYVFFSTPQKPDLLCLYGNPKTQMTIKDECLVLGPGFKHKKCQIRIFMDTPCTSADGLSFTMYEIFSDMYNPKDAPPFCKRILEIYQDAEQGYEFLDKEIKNYKELQTILKQASDYIFMTEINEKNYQDFLSRLQVTINQACEAVFKLPMCKELPVFVRSKLNYLIFNSIATKCHFKLLMAYHQAMKNENKIAQQNMRKYQVVKNDDITVAVQMLKGVLHQPTPGDCISCLVRFFDAVVKSLKSAEVAADDILPAICQAMTHDPGFGSHCVSFLTYLSEIWPAQGLDDKTSYVLITCSVAATHLGTPRGDDDPPRQAPPPQPQISEEEKKVTGDTIDMLNEMLDFL
;
A
#
# COMPACT_ATOMS: atom_id res chain seq x y z
N MET A 1 13.70 -2.44 6.98
CA MET A 1 13.91 -2.11 5.56
C MET A 1 14.05 -0.60 5.45
N ARG A 2 14.47 -0.07 4.29
CA ARG A 2 14.54 1.38 4.10
C ARG A 2 13.18 1.92 3.67
N ALA A 3 12.68 2.93 4.39
CA ALA A 3 11.60 3.78 3.91
C ALA A 3 12.16 4.69 2.81
N TRP A 4 11.51 4.69 1.66
CA TRP A 4 11.91 5.50 0.52
C TRP A 4 10.88 6.63 0.34
N SER A 5 11.37 7.86 0.22
CA SER A 5 10.55 9.04 -0.02
C SER A 5 10.98 9.72 -1.31
N LEU A 6 10.04 10.43 -1.94
CA LEU A 6 10.29 11.32 -3.07
C LEU A 6 10.83 12.69 -2.62
N ASP A 7 10.96 12.94 -1.32
CA ASP A 7 11.38 14.25 -0.76
C ASP A 7 12.72 14.75 -1.29
N ASP A 8 13.66 13.84 -1.53
CA ASP A 8 15.00 14.14 -2.03
C ASP A 8 15.08 14.14 -3.56
N HIS A 9 13.96 13.96 -4.27
CA HIS A 9 13.95 13.93 -5.71
C HIS A 9 14.44 15.28 -6.28
N PRO A 10 15.48 15.33 -7.13
CA PRO A 10 16.09 16.61 -7.53
C PRO A 10 15.12 17.59 -8.20
N THR A 11 14.16 17.09 -8.99
CA THR A 11 13.07 17.92 -9.54
C THR A 11 12.20 18.54 -8.45
N LEU A 12 11.84 17.79 -7.40
CA LEU A 12 11.04 18.30 -6.28
C LEU A 12 11.84 19.32 -5.46
N VAL A 13 13.10 19.03 -5.16
CA VAL A 13 14.00 19.94 -4.42
C VAL A 13 14.13 21.29 -5.13
N ASN A 14 14.26 21.30 -6.46
CA ASN A 14 14.32 22.54 -7.21
C ASN A 14 12.94 23.18 -7.40
N PHE A 15 11.87 22.40 -7.51
CA PHE A 15 10.50 22.92 -7.55
C PHE A 15 10.17 23.71 -6.27
N ARG A 16 10.51 23.19 -5.09
CA ARG A 16 10.30 23.85 -3.79
C ARG A 16 10.96 25.24 -3.73
N LYS A 17 12.06 25.47 -4.46
CA LYS A 17 12.72 26.79 -4.54
C LYS A 17 12.01 27.79 -5.47
N MET A 18 11.15 27.29 -6.35
CA MET A 18 10.47 28.07 -7.39
C MET A 18 8.95 28.13 -7.18
N MET A 19 8.41 27.43 -6.19
CA MET A 19 6.96 27.22 -6.07
C MET A 19 6.15 28.51 -5.88
N ASN A 20 6.75 29.55 -5.32
CA ASN A 20 6.12 30.86 -5.10
C ASN A 20 5.74 31.57 -6.41
N VAL A 21 6.21 31.08 -7.57
CA VAL A 21 5.79 31.58 -8.88
C VAL A 21 4.48 30.95 -9.37
N ILE A 22 3.98 29.92 -8.69
CA ILE A 22 2.71 29.27 -9.02
C ILE A 22 1.58 30.01 -8.31
N PRO A 23 0.52 30.43 -9.01
CA PRO A 23 -0.63 31.08 -8.38
C PRO A 23 -1.35 30.14 -7.40
N HIS A 24 -1.82 30.71 -6.29
CA HIS A 24 -2.67 30.02 -5.32
C HIS A 24 -4.14 30.40 -5.55
N GLY A 25 -5.06 29.45 -5.39
CA GLY A 25 -6.51 29.71 -5.43
C GLY A 25 -7.06 30.17 -6.79
N ASP A 26 -6.37 29.89 -7.91
CA ASP A 26 -6.79 30.31 -9.25
C ASP A 26 -7.77 29.34 -9.93
N GLY A 27 -8.40 28.44 -9.16
CA GLY A 27 -9.35 27.44 -9.65
C GLY A 27 -8.70 26.34 -10.50
N ARG A 28 -7.38 26.13 -10.34
CA ARG A 28 -6.62 25.08 -11.03
C ARG A 28 -6.10 24.05 -10.03
N PHE A 29 -6.00 22.81 -10.50
CA PHE A 29 -5.33 21.75 -9.76
C PHE A 29 -3.95 21.52 -10.37
N TYR A 30 -2.90 21.67 -9.56
CA TYR A 30 -1.53 21.54 -10.02
C TYR A 30 -1.01 20.11 -9.87
N HIS A 31 -0.17 19.71 -10.82
CA HIS A 31 0.39 18.36 -10.92
C HIS A 31 1.89 18.47 -11.20
N LEU A 32 2.73 17.89 -10.34
CA LEU A 32 4.17 17.83 -10.50
C LEU A 32 4.59 16.42 -10.90
N PHE A 33 5.24 16.28 -12.06
CA PHE A 33 5.74 14.99 -12.54
C PHE A 33 7.24 14.83 -12.26
N LEU A 34 7.60 13.77 -11.52
CA LEU A 34 8.96 13.41 -11.20
C LEU A 34 9.46 12.34 -12.18
N ILE A 35 10.37 12.76 -13.05
CA ILE A 35 11.06 11.86 -13.99
C ILE A 35 11.95 10.86 -13.26
N PRO A 36 12.05 9.60 -13.73
CA PRO A 36 12.79 8.59 -13.02
C PRO A 36 14.30 8.88 -13.02
N PRO A 37 15.07 8.42 -12.00
CA PRO A 37 16.49 8.75 -11.88
C PRO A 37 17.35 8.39 -13.10
N TYR A 38 17.04 7.29 -13.81
CA TYR A 38 17.75 6.90 -15.05
C TYR A 38 17.45 7.81 -16.26
N CYS A 39 16.46 8.70 -16.17
CA CYS A 39 16.19 9.75 -17.16
C CYS A 39 16.64 11.15 -16.69
N LEU A 40 17.07 11.28 -15.44
CA LEU A 40 17.43 12.54 -14.81
C LEU A 40 18.81 13.02 -15.29
N ASN A 41 18.94 14.32 -15.50
CA ASN A 41 20.19 15.03 -15.78
C ASN A 41 20.12 16.45 -15.19
N GLU A 42 21.25 17.15 -15.12
CA GLU A 42 21.29 18.49 -14.51
C GLU A 42 20.34 19.49 -15.20
N LYS A 43 20.16 19.36 -16.52
CA LYS A 43 19.31 20.25 -17.31
C LYS A 43 17.84 20.09 -16.96
N ASN A 44 17.32 18.87 -16.89
CA ASN A 44 15.91 18.66 -16.55
C ASN A 44 15.64 18.85 -15.04
N ALA A 45 16.59 18.48 -14.17
CA ALA A 45 16.48 18.72 -12.73
C ALA A 45 16.41 20.22 -12.38
N SER A 46 17.13 21.08 -13.12
CA SER A 46 17.15 22.54 -12.89
C SER A 46 15.97 23.30 -13.48
N GLN A 47 15.08 22.62 -14.24
CA GLN A 47 13.91 23.23 -14.87
C GLN A 47 12.61 22.53 -14.43
N PRO A 48 12.27 22.55 -13.12
CA PRO A 48 11.14 21.82 -12.58
C PRO A 48 9.79 22.25 -13.16
N LEU A 49 9.64 23.53 -13.54
CA LEU A 49 8.39 24.05 -14.14
C LEU A 49 8.03 23.38 -15.48
N ASN A 50 8.99 22.80 -16.19
CA ASN A 50 8.70 22.00 -17.39
C ASN A 50 7.93 20.71 -17.08
N TYR A 51 7.83 20.34 -15.80
CA TYR A 51 7.15 19.16 -15.31
C TYR A 51 5.95 19.51 -14.43
N VAL A 52 5.57 20.80 -14.37
CA VAL A 52 4.38 21.26 -13.66
C VAL A 52 3.26 21.47 -14.65
N PHE A 53 2.17 20.74 -14.47
CA PHE A 53 0.96 20.84 -15.27
C PHE A 53 -0.19 21.28 -14.38
N PHE A 54 -1.26 21.76 -15.01
CA PHE A 54 -2.51 22.04 -14.33
C PHE A 54 -3.70 21.46 -15.09
N SER A 55 -4.74 21.11 -14.34
CA SER A 55 -6.07 20.80 -14.86
C SER A 55 -7.09 21.81 -14.32
N THR A 56 -8.32 21.74 -14.83
CA THR A 56 -9.44 22.55 -14.32
C THR A 56 -10.60 21.65 -13.91
N PRO A 57 -11.50 22.11 -13.02
CA PRO A 57 -12.66 21.32 -12.59
C PRO A 57 -13.51 20.80 -13.75
N GLN A 58 -13.59 21.54 -14.87
CA GLN A 58 -14.39 21.15 -16.03
C GLN A 58 -13.70 20.09 -16.90
N LYS A 59 -12.38 19.94 -16.79
CA LYS A 59 -11.56 19.00 -17.56
C LYS A 59 -10.44 18.42 -16.68
N PRO A 60 -10.78 17.61 -15.67
CA PRO A 60 -9.80 17.10 -14.70
C PRO A 60 -8.73 16.23 -15.39
N ASP A 61 -9.10 15.49 -16.42
CA ASP A 61 -8.19 14.58 -17.12
C ASP A 61 -7.24 15.30 -18.10
N LEU A 62 -7.53 16.54 -18.50
CA LEU A 62 -6.73 17.29 -19.46
C LEU A 62 -5.71 18.17 -18.74
N LEU A 63 -4.44 17.81 -18.88
CA LEU A 63 -3.33 18.51 -18.27
C LEU A 63 -2.68 19.49 -19.26
N CYS A 64 -2.52 20.73 -18.83
CA CYS A 64 -1.85 21.79 -19.58
C CYS A 64 -0.54 22.19 -18.89
N LEU A 65 0.54 22.33 -19.66
CA LEU A 65 1.84 22.72 -19.10
C LEU A 65 1.78 24.15 -18.52
N TYR A 66 2.32 24.32 -17.31
CA TYR A 66 2.46 25.62 -16.68
C TYR A 66 3.35 26.54 -17.54
N GLY A 67 2.87 27.77 -17.80
CA GLY A 67 3.55 28.75 -18.67
C GLY A 67 3.43 28.49 -20.17
N ASN A 68 2.99 27.30 -20.62
CA ASN A 68 2.74 27.02 -22.04
C ASN A 68 1.54 26.06 -22.26
N PRO A 69 0.29 26.56 -22.20
CA PRO A 69 -0.91 25.73 -22.31
C PRO A 69 -1.11 25.02 -23.67
N LYS A 70 -0.27 25.30 -24.68
CA LYS A 70 -0.26 24.58 -25.96
C LYS A 70 0.35 23.19 -25.83
N THR A 71 1.15 22.95 -24.79
CA THR A 71 1.66 21.62 -24.46
C THR A 71 0.67 20.93 -23.53
N GLN A 72 0.12 19.82 -23.98
CA GLN A 72 -1.01 19.15 -23.34
C GLN A 72 -0.80 17.63 -23.29
N MET A 73 -1.32 17.02 -22.24
CA MET A 73 -1.42 15.56 -22.10
C MET A 73 -2.75 15.21 -21.42
N THR A 74 -3.12 13.94 -21.45
CA THR A 74 -4.34 13.45 -20.80
C THR A 74 -4.00 12.34 -19.83
N ILE A 75 -4.52 12.39 -18.61
CA ILE A 75 -4.51 11.24 -17.71
C ILE A 75 -5.61 10.29 -18.16
N LYS A 76 -5.25 9.03 -18.39
CA LYS A 76 -6.21 7.97 -18.66
C LYS A 76 -5.75 6.72 -17.95
N ASP A 77 -6.59 6.21 -17.06
CA ASP A 77 -6.25 5.09 -16.16
C ASP A 77 -4.96 5.44 -15.39
N GLU A 78 -3.97 4.54 -15.34
CA GLU A 78 -2.66 4.78 -14.71
C GLU A 78 -1.59 5.32 -15.70
N CYS A 79 -2.02 6.00 -16.78
CA CYS A 79 -1.13 6.43 -17.85
C CYS A 79 -1.32 7.91 -18.24
N LEU A 80 -0.20 8.56 -18.55
CA LEU A 80 -0.14 9.84 -19.25
C LEU A 80 -0.13 9.59 -20.75
N VAL A 81 -1.11 10.14 -21.47
CA VAL A 81 -1.17 10.11 -22.93
C VAL A 81 -0.66 11.45 -23.46
N LEU A 82 0.53 11.45 -24.07
CA LEU A 82 1.16 12.67 -24.58
C LEU A 82 0.38 13.27 -25.76
N GLY A 83 0.10 14.57 -25.70
CA GLY A 83 -0.69 15.29 -26.69
C GLY A 83 0.11 16.33 -27.49
N PRO A 84 -0.53 17.44 -27.89
CA PRO A 84 0.13 18.60 -28.50
C PRO A 84 1.32 19.10 -27.66
N GLY A 85 2.35 19.64 -28.33
CA GLY A 85 3.56 20.16 -27.69
C GLY A 85 4.67 19.12 -27.43
N PHE A 86 4.37 17.82 -27.48
CA PHE A 86 5.36 16.74 -27.38
C PHE A 86 5.82 16.23 -28.75
N LYS A 87 7.08 15.79 -28.82
CA LYS A 87 7.66 15.17 -30.04
C LYS A 87 6.99 13.84 -30.37
N HIS A 88 6.73 13.02 -29.35
CA HIS A 88 6.15 11.68 -29.48
C HIS A 88 4.68 11.69 -29.07
N LYS A 89 3.81 12.20 -29.95
CA LYS A 89 2.37 12.27 -29.72
C LYS A 89 1.77 10.87 -29.53
N LYS A 90 0.78 10.74 -28.66
CA LYS A 90 0.08 9.50 -28.27
C LYS A 90 0.95 8.45 -27.57
N CYS A 91 2.21 8.77 -27.23
CA CYS A 91 3.01 7.92 -26.36
C CYS A 91 2.33 7.84 -24.99
N GLN A 92 2.31 6.64 -24.40
CA GLN A 92 1.77 6.39 -23.08
C GLN A 92 2.92 6.23 -22.09
N ILE A 93 2.87 6.98 -21.00
CA ILE A 93 3.83 6.88 -19.90
C ILE A 93 3.08 6.46 -18.66
N ARG A 94 3.44 5.31 -18.10
CA ARG A 94 2.85 4.82 -16.87
C ARG A 94 3.18 5.74 -15.69
N ILE A 95 2.18 6.02 -14.88
CA ILE A 95 2.30 6.64 -13.56
C ILE A 95 2.58 5.51 -12.56
N PHE A 96 3.65 5.63 -11.77
CA PHE A 96 4.00 4.63 -10.77
C PHE A 96 3.27 4.83 -9.45
N MET A 97 3.22 6.08 -9.00
CA MET A 97 2.55 6.48 -7.78
C MET A 97 2.22 7.97 -7.83
N ASP A 98 1.23 8.35 -7.06
CA ASP A 98 0.83 9.73 -6.83
C ASP A 98 0.77 10.03 -5.32
N THR A 99 0.94 11.30 -4.97
CA THR A 99 0.90 11.77 -3.58
C THR A 99 0.39 13.20 -3.55
N PRO A 100 -0.74 13.49 -2.89
CA PRO A 100 -1.17 14.86 -2.66
C PRO A 100 -0.16 15.57 -1.75
N CYS A 101 0.11 16.84 -2.03
CA CYS A 101 1.11 17.64 -1.34
C CYS A 101 0.56 19.06 -1.11
N THR A 102 0.79 19.58 0.10
CA THR A 102 0.47 20.97 0.46
C THR A 102 1.75 21.68 0.89
N SER A 103 1.99 22.88 0.37
CA SER A 103 3.14 23.70 0.76
C SER A 103 2.84 24.53 2.01
N ALA A 104 3.90 25.00 2.67
CA ALA A 104 3.76 25.92 3.82
C ALA A 104 3.01 27.22 3.47
N ASP A 105 3.08 27.64 2.20
CA ASP A 105 2.40 28.84 1.70
C ASP A 105 0.98 28.52 1.16
N GLY A 106 0.48 27.30 1.37
CA GLY A 106 -0.86 26.86 0.98
C GLY A 106 -1.01 26.47 -0.50
N LEU A 107 0.08 26.15 -1.22
CA LEU A 107 -0.03 25.57 -2.56
C LEU A 107 -0.35 24.07 -2.45
N SER A 108 -1.52 23.68 -2.94
CA SER A 108 -1.91 22.27 -3.08
C SER A 108 -1.59 21.76 -4.48
N PHE A 109 -0.88 20.62 -4.57
CA PHE A 109 -0.55 19.97 -5.83
C PHE A 109 -0.44 18.45 -5.65
N THR A 110 -0.66 17.68 -6.72
CA THR A 110 -0.39 16.24 -6.71
C THR A 110 0.98 15.97 -7.31
N MET A 111 1.84 15.28 -6.57
CA MET A 111 3.12 14.79 -7.06
C MET A 111 2.97 13.40 -7.65
N TYR A 112 3.61 13.15 -8.79
CA TYR A 112 3.57 11.87 -9.49
C TYR A 112 4.98 11.37 -9.78
N GLU A 113 5.31 10.12 -9.46
CA GLU A 113 6.49 9.46 -10.01
C GLU A 113 6.11 8.75 -11.31
N ILE A 114 6.86 8.97 -12.40
CA ILE A 114 6.53 8.42 -13.72
C ILE A 114 7.58 7.45 -14.24
N PHE A 115 7.15 6.55 -15.13
CA PHE A 115 8.00 5.51 -15.72
C PHE A 115 9.07 6.07 -16.66
N SER A 116 8.88 7.23 -17.28
CA SER A 116 9.84 7.75 -18.25
C SER A 116 9.71 9.25 -18.42
N ASP A 117 10.73 9.89 -18.98
CA ASP A 117 10.66 11.31 -19.35
C ASP A 117 9.63 11.55 -20.47
N MET A 118 8.74 12.51 -20.26
CA MET A 118 7.71 12.92 -21.20
C MET A 118 8.27 13.56 -22.48
N TYR A 119 9.44 14.19 -22.39
CA TYR A 119 10.06 14.88 -23.52
C TYR A 119 10.98 13.97 -24.34
N ASN A 120 11.58 12.97 -23.70
CA ASN A 120 12.44 11.98 -24.33
C ASN A 120 12.20 10.59 -23.73
N PRO A 121 11.08 9.93 -24.08
CA PRO A 121 10.73 8.64 -23.51
C PRO A 121 11.83 7.61 -23.80
N LYS A 122 12.36 7.03 -22.72
CA LYS A 122 13.34 5.95 -22.74
C LYS A 122 12.80 4.75 -21.98
N ASP A 123 13.32 3.62 -22.35
CA ASP A 123 13.02 2.37 -21.69
C ASP A 123 13.74 2.26 -20.35
N ALA A 124 13.15 1.54 -19.40
CA ALA A 124 13.75 1.34 -18.09
C ALA A 124 14.97 0.39 -18.18
N PRO A 125 16.01 0.58 -17.33
CA PRO A 125 17.14 -0.33 -17.26
C PRO A 125 16.69 -1.79 -17.04
N PRO A 126 17.41 -2.80 -17.57
CA PRO A 126 17.03 -4.21 -17.43
C PRO A 126 16.77 -4.66 -15.99
N PHE A 127 17.58 -4.16 -15.05
CA PHE A 127 17.42 -4.45 -13.62
C PHE A 127 16.08 -3.94 -13.05
N CYS A 128 15.66 -2.73 -13.44
CA CYS A 128 14.39 -2.13 -13.05
C CYS A 128 13.21 -2.96 -13.57
N LYS A 129 13.26 -3.35 -14.85
CA LYS A 129 12.22 -4.19 -15.46
C LYS A 129 12.09 -5.55 -14.80
N ARG A 130 13.23 -6.20 -14.54
CA ARG A 130 13.25 -7.52 -13.92
C ARG A 130 12.57 -7.51 -12.56
N ILE A 131 12.80 -6.48 -11.74
CA ILE A 131 12.10 -6.30 -10.45
C ILE A 131 10.59 -6.18 -10.66
N LEU A 132 10.15 -5.30 -11.58
CA LEU A 132 8.72 -5.07 -11.84
C LEU A 132 7.99 -6.32 -12.38
N GLU A 133 8.71 -7.20 -13.07
CA GLU A 133 8.18 -8.47 -13.57
C GLU A 133 7.95 -9.49 -12.45
N ILE A 134 8.90 -9.62 -11.52
CA ILE A 134 8.93 -10.76 -10.58
C ILE A 134 8.60 -10.43 -9.14
N TYR A 135 8.45 -9.16 -8.75
CA TYR A 135 8.36 -8.79 -7.33
C TYR A 135 7.26 -9.51 -6.55
N GLN A 136 6.19 -9.96 -7.21
CA GLN A 136 5.09 -10.71 -6.60
C GLN A 136 5.38 -12.21 -6.45
N ASP A 137 6.24 -12.77 -7.28
CA ASP A 137 6.57 -14.19 -7.30
C ASP A 137 7.73 -14.48 -6.34
N ALA A 138 7.45 -15.17 -5.23
CA ALA A 138 8.44 -15.47 -4.21
C ALA A 138 9.55 -16.42 -4.68
N GLU A 139 9.25 -17.34 -5.61
CA GLU A 139 10.25 -18.29 -6.10
C GLU A 139 11.19 -17.62 -7.10
N GLN A 140 10.63 -16.90 -8.07
CA GLN A 140 11.43 -16.11 -9.01
C GLN A 140 12.19 -14.98 -8.31
N GLY A 141 11.58 -14.35 -7.29
CA GLY A 141 12.25 -13.37 -6.45
C GLY A 141 13.46 -13.97 -5.72
N TYR A 142 13.32 -15.16 -5.13
CA TYR A 142 14.45 -15.84 -4.49
C TYR A 142 15.52 -16.23 -5.51
N GLU A 143 15.14 -16.76 -6.68
CA GLU A 143 16.07 -17.09 -7.76
C GLU A 143 16.83 -15.85 -8.28
N PHE A 144 16.16 -14.71 -8.37
CA PHE A 144 16.80 -13.45 -8.72
C PHE A 144 17.86 -13.04 -7.68
N LEU A 145 17.52 -13.11 -6.39
CA LEU A 145 18.44 -12.77 -5.31
C LEU A 145 19.65 -13.72 -5.24
N ASP A 146 19.41 -15.02 -5.41
CA ASP A 146 20.42 -16.09 -5.27
C ASP A 146 21.27 -16.25 -6.53
N LYS A 147 20.65 -16.22 -7.73
CA LYS A 147 21.32 -16.60 -8.98
C LYS A 147 21.53 -15.47 -9.96
N GLU A 148 20.75 -14.39 -9.95
CA GLU A 148 20.93 -13.28 -10.89
C GLU A 148 21.89 -12.22 -10.32
N ILE A 149 21.89 -12.02 -9.00
CA ILE A 149 22.87 -11.17 -8.28
C ILE A 149 24.16 -11.98 -7.97
N LYS A 150 24.82 -12.47 -9.04
CA LYS A 150 25.91 -13.47 -8.98
C LYS A 150 27.17 -13.05 -8.24
N ASN A 151 27.49 -11.75 -8.21
CA ASN A 151 28.81 -11.27 -7.79
C ASN A 151 28.82 -10.58 -6.42
N TYR A 152 27.79 -10.77 -5.60
CA TYR A 152 27.68 -10.10 -4.31
C TYR A 152 27.77 -11.09 -3.14
N LYS A 153 29.01 -11.44 -2.75
CA LYS A 153 29.31 -12.45 -1.71
C LYS A 153 28.61 -12.21 -0.37
N GLU A 154 28.44 -10.95 0.01
CA GLU A 154 27.73 -10.56 1.24
C GLU A 154 26.28 -11.06 1.22
N LEU A 155 25.53 -10.79 0.14
CA LEU A 155 24.15 -11.27 -0.02
C LEU A 155 24.09 -12.79 -0.04
N GLN A 156 24.97 -13.45 -0.80
CA GLN A 156 24.99 -14.91 -0.88
C GLN A 156 25.23 -15.58 0.49
N THR A 157 26.06 -14.96 1.32
CA THR A 157 26.30 -15.42 2.69
C THR A 157 25.05 -15.27 3.55
N ILE A 158 24.38 -14.11 3.47
CA ILE A 158 23.14 -13.83 4.21
C ILE A 158 22.04 -14.82 3.80
N LEU A 159 21.82 -15.03 2.50
CA LEU A 159 20.79 -15.95 1.99
C LEU A 159 21.06 -17.40 2.41
N LYS A 160 22.32 -17.85 2.35
CA LYS A 160 22.70 -19.18 2.82
C LYS A 160 22.43 -19.34 4.31
N GLN A 161 22.88 -18.39 5.14
CA GLN A 161 22.62 -18.42 6.58
C GLN A 161 21.12 -18.41 6.90
N ALA A 162 20.33 -17.62 6.17
CA ALA A 162 18.88 -17.61 6.28
C ALA A 162 18.29 -18.99 5.99
N SER A 163 18.68 -19.60 4.87
CA SER A 163 18.21 -20.92 4.45
C SER A 163 18.58 -21.99 5.47
N ASP A 164 19.84 -22.02 5.93
CA ASP A 164 20.32 -22.98 6.93
C ASP A 164 19.53 -22.84 8.25
N TYR A 165 19.31 -21.61 8.71
CA TYR A 165 18.53 -21.33 9.92
C TYR A 165 17.06 -21.75 9.79
N ILE A 166 16.39 -21.39 8.68
CA ILE A 166 14.98 -21.75 8.41
C ILE A 166 14.80 -23.26 8.28
N PHE A 167 15.79 -23.95 7.71
CA PHE A 167 15.72 -25.39 7.50
C PHE A 167 15.94 -26.16 8.81
N MET A 168 16.97 -25.80 9.59
CA MET A 168 17.38 -26.54 10.79
C MET A 168 16.52 -26.23 12.03
N THR A 169 15.87 -25.07 12.09
CA THR A 169 15.11 -24.68 13.27
C THR A 169 13.71 -25.31 13.26
N GLU A 170 13.38 -26.02 14.35
CA GLU A 170 12.01 -26.41 14.66
C GLU A 170 11.26 -25.22 15.28
N ILE A 171 10.20 -24.77 14.61
CA ILE A 171 9.41 -23.60 15.03
C ILE A 171 8.15 -24.09 15.77
N ASN A 172 7.88 -23.54 16.96
CA ASN A 172 6.75 -23.90 17.80
C ASN A 172 6.25 -22.71 18.64
N GLU A 173 5.17 -22.91 19.39
CA GLU A 173 4.52 -21.91 20.25
C GLU A 173 5.43 -21.21 21.28
N LYS A 174 6.60 -21.79 21.61
CA LYS A 174 7.52 -21.22 22.60
C LYS A 174 8.61 -20.35 21.99
N ASN A 175 8.97 -20.57 20.72
CA ASN A 175 10.13 -19.92 20.09
C ASN A 175 9.78 -19.09 18.85
N TYR A 176 8.53 -19.08 18.41
CA TYR A 176 8.13 -18.41 17.17
C TYR A 176 8.45 -16.91 17.13
N GLN A 177 8.38 -16.21 18.27
CA GLN A 177 8.74 -14.78 18.39
C GLN A 177 10.24 -14.52 18.22
N ASP A 178 11.10 -15.35 18.84
CA ASP A 178 12.57 -15.24 18.65
C ASP A 178 12.94 -15.58 17.21
N PHE A 179 12.31 -16.61 16.64
CA PHE A 179 12.48 -16.95 15.22
C PHE A 179 12.09 -15.79 14.31
N LEU A 180 10.91 -15.20 14.52
CA LEU A 180 10.44 -14.07 13.72
C LEU A 180 11.39 -12.86 13.84
N SER A 181 11.83 -12.53 15.05
CA SER A 181 12.76 -11.43 15.29
C SER A 181 14.07 -11.63 14.50
N ARG A 182 14.63 -12.84 14.52
CA ARG A 182 15.83 -13.18 13.74
C ARG A 182 15.58 -13.12 12.24
N LEU A 183 14.44 -13.65 11.78
CA LEU A 183 14.03 -13.59 10.38
C LEU A 183 13.96 -12.13 9.89
N GLN A 184 13.35 -11.23 10.65
CA GLN A 184 13.26 -9.81 10.31
C GLN A 184 14.64 -9.16 10.23
N VAL A 185 15.57 -9.49 11.14
CA VAL A 185 16.96 -9.03 11.08
C VAL A 185 17.63 -9.51 9.78
N THR A 186 17.48 -10.78 9.42
CA THR A 186 18.03 -11.34 8.19
C THR A 186 17.47 -10.67 6.94
N ILE A 187 16.16 -10.45 6.90
CA ILE A 187 15.51 -9.73 5.79
C ILE A 187 16.08 -8.31 5.69
N ASN A 188 16.24 -7.60 6.81
CA ASN A 188 16.83 -6.26 6.83
C ASN A 188 18.28 -6.26 6.31
N GLN A 189 19.10 -7.22 6.71
CA GLN A 189 20.47 -7.38 6.22
C GLN A 189 20.49 -7.65 4.71
N ALA A 190 19.60 -8.53 4.22
CA ALA A 190 19.47 -8.80 2.79
C ALA A 190 19.07 -7.54 2.01
N CYS A 191 18.10 -6.76 2.52
CA CYS A 191 17.75 -5.46 1.95
C CYS A 191 18.96 -4.52 1.89
N GLU A 192 19.68 -4.34 3.00
CA GLU A 192 20.87 -3.47 3.02
C GLU A 192 21.93 -3.91 2.02
N ALA A 193 22.20 -5.21 1.94
CA ALA A 193 23.14 -5.79 0.97
C ALA A 193 22.71 -5.48 -0.48
N VAL A 194 21.44 -5.70 -0.82
CA VAL A 194 20.91 -5.43 -2.17
C VAL A 194 20.96 -3.94 -2.51
N PHE A 195 20.59 -3.05 -1.59
CA PHE A 195 20.59 -1.60 -1.86
C PHE A 195 21.98 -0.96 -1.90
N LYS A 196 23.06 -1.68 -1.52
CA LYS A 196 24.44 -1.26 -1.78
C LYS A 196 24.85 -1.42 -3.24
N LEU A 197 24.12 -2.20 -4.04
CA LEU A 197 24.44 -2.43 -5.45
C LEU A 197 24.35 -1.12 -6.26
N PRO A 198 25.32 -0.83 -7.15
CA PRO A 198 25.32 0.40 -7.94
C PRO A 198 24.03 0.64 -8.76
N MET A 199 23.49 -0.43 -9.34
CA MET A 199 22.26 -0.41 -10.14
C MET A 199 21.00 0.01 -9.34
N CYS A 200 21.01 -0.10 -8.02
CA CYS A 200 19.91 0.35 -7.18
C CYS A 200 19.81 1.88 -7.08
N LYS A 201 20.91 2.61 -7.37
CA LYS A 201 20.92 4.08 -7.33
C LYS A 201 19.99 4.69 -8.37
N GLU A 202 19.86 4.03 -9.51
CA GLU A 202 19.03 4.51 -10.63
C GLU A 202 17.56 4.11 -10.50
N LEU A 203 17.19 3.32 -9.49
CA LEU A 203 15.81 2.88 -9.32
C LEU A 203 14.90 4.02 -8.83
N PRO A 204 13.72 4.20 -9.46
CA PRO A 204 12.62 5.00 -8.92
C PRO A 204 12.20 4.52 -7.54
N VAL A 205 11.65 5.41 -6.71
CA VAL A 205 11.18 5.11 -5.35
C VAL A 205 10.18 3.96 -5.36
N PHE A 206 9.20 3.98 -6.26
CA PHE A 206 8.25 2.89 -6.45
C PHE A 206 8.92 1.53 -6.64
N VAL A 207 9.94 1.47 -7.50
CA VAL A 207 10.65 0.22 -7.82
C VAL A 207 11.52 -0.22 -6.64
N ARG A 208 12.09 0.72 -5.87
CA ARG A 208 12.79 0.39 -4.62
C ARG A 208 11.84 -0.21 -3.58
N SER A 209 10.62 0.31 -3.46
CA SER A 209 9.58 -0.27 -2.60
C SER A 209 9.15 -1.66 -3.08
N LYS A 210 9.05 -1.89 -4.40
CA LYS A 210 8.81 -3.25 -4.93
C LYS A 210 9.98 -4.20 -4.70
N LEU A 211 11.22 -3.72 -4.71
CA LEU A 211 12.39 -4.52 -4.36
C LEU A 211 12.42 -4.87 -2.86
N ASN A 212 12.02 -3.96 -1.97
CA ASN A 212 11.79 -4.30 -0.55
C ASN A 212 10.78 -5.45 -0.42
N TYR A 213 9.64 -5.35 -1.12
CA TYR A 213 8.60 -6.38 -1.11
C TYR A 213 9.11 -7.72 -1.67
N LEU A 214 9.84 -7.69 -2.79
CA LEU A 214 10.46 -8.88 -3.39
C LEU A 214 11.33 -9.61 -2.37
N ILE A 215 12.22 -8.89 -1.68
CA ILE A 215 13.13 -9.49 -0.68
C ILE A 215 12.35 -10.08 0.49
N PHE A 216 11.38 -9.32 1.02
CA PHE A 216 10.46 -9.81 2.05
C PHE A 216 9.79 -11.11 1.64
N ASN A 217 9.07 -11.10 0.52
CA ASN A 217 8.21 -12.21 0.12
C ASN A 217 9.05 -13.45 -0.21
N SER A 218 10.21 -13.27 -0.84
CA SER A 218 11.13 -14.36 -1.22
C SER A 218 11.67 -15.12 0.00
N ILE A 219 12.04 -14.40 1.06
CA ILE A 219 12.63 -15.00 2.27
C ILE A 219 11.52 -15.52 3.20
N ALA A 220 10.49 -14.71 3.45
CA ALA A 220 9.39 -15.06 4.38
C ALA A 220 8.61 -16.30 3.91
N THR A 221 8.42 -16.48 2.60
CA THR A 221 7.74 -17.65 2.03
C THR A 221 8.37 -18.98 2.45
N LYS A 222 9.70 -19.04 2.62
CA LYS A 222 10.41 -20.28 2.99
C LYS A 222 10.03 -20.82 4.38
N CYS A 223 9.43 -20.00 5.24
CA CYS A 223 9.01 -20.39 6.59
C CYS A 223 7.53 -20.13 6.86
N HIS A 224 6.75 -19.69 5.85
CA HIS A 224 5.37 -19.24 6.00
C HIS A 224 4.50 -20.20 6.82
N PHE A 225 4.35 -21.44 6.35
CA PHE A 225 3.49 -22.42 7.01
C PHE A 225 4.04 -22.89 8.37
N LYS A 226 5.37 -23.00 8.53
CA LYS A 226 5.97 -23.37 9.81
C LYS A 226 5.65 -22.33 10.88
N LEU A 227 5.82 -21.04 10.55
CA LEU A 227 5.46 -19.95 11.45
C LEU A 227 3.95 -19.90 11.70
N LEU A 228 3.14 -19.94 10.64
CA LEU A 228 1.69 -19.87 10.78
C LEU A 228 1.13 -20.95 11.73
N MET A 229 1.63 -22.19 11.62
CA MET A 229 1.26 -23.27 12.54
C MET A 229 1.65 -22.97 13.99
N ALA A 230 2.83 -22.38 14.22
CA ALA A 230 3.26 -22.01 15.56
C ALA A 230 2.37 -20.91 16.17
N TYR A 231 1.91 -19.93 15.38
CA TYR A 231 0.92 -18.93 15.83
C TYR A 231 -0.43 -19.58 16.16
N HIS A 232 -0.90 -20.53 15.33
CA HIS A 232 -2.14 -21.25 15.62
C HIS A 232 -2.08 -22.02 16.94
N GLN A 233 -0.92 -22.61 17.27
CA GLN A 233 -0.69 -23.27 18.54
C GLN A 233 -0.66 -22.27 19.71
N ALA A 234 0.15 -21.21 19.57
CA ALA A 234 0.33 -20.20 20.61
C ALA A 234 -0.97 -19.47 20.97
N MET A 235 -1.83 -19.18 20.00
CA MET A 235 -3.07 -18.39 20.19
C MET A 235 -4.34 -19.26 20.09
N LYS A 236 -4.23 -20.54 20.45
CA LYS A 236 -5.34 -21.50 20.36
C LYS A 236 -6.53 -21.10 21.23
N ASN A 237 -6.28 -20.52 22.40
CA ASN A 237 -7.33 -20.12 23.33
C ASN A 237 -8.09 -18.89 22.82
N GLU A 238 -7.38 -17.90 22.31
CA GLU A 238 -7.89 -16.66 21.73
C GLU A 238 -8.74 -16.97 20.49
N ASN A 239 -8.26 -17.88 19.63
CA ASN A 239 -9.05 -18.40 18.51
C ASN A 239 -10.35 -19.07 18.97
N LYS A 240 -10.31 -19.86 20.04
CA LYS A 240 -11.50 -20.51 20.60
C LYS A 240 -12.50 -19.49 21.13
N ILE A 241 -12.02 -18.45 21.81
CA ILE A 241 -12.84 -17.34 22.31
C ILE A 241 -13.44 -16.56 21.14
N ALA A 242 -12.66 -16.24 20.12
CA ALA A 242 -13.13 -15.60 18.90
C ALA A 242 -14.25 -16.39 18.24
N GLN A 243 -14.07 -17.71 18.09
CA GLN A 243 -15.10 -18.57 17.52
C GLN A 243 -16.40 -18.57 18.37
N GLN A 244 -16.30 -18.54 19.70
CA GLN A 244 -17.46 -18.43 20.58
C GLN A 244 -18.16 -17.08 20.42
N ASN A 245 -17.39 -15.99 20.41
CA ASN A 245 -17.91 -14.64 20.27
C ASN A 245 -18.56 -14.43 18.89
N MET A 246 -17.97 -14.94 17.81
CA MET A 246 -18.54 -14.86 16.45
C MET A 246 -19.94 -15.48 16.37
N ARG A 247 -20.22 -16.57 17.09
CA ARG A 247 -21.57 -17.18 17.14
C ARG A 247 -22.61 -16.30 17.84
N LYS A 248 -22.17 -15.36 18.69
CA LYS A 248 -23.04 -14.41 19.39
C LYS A 248 -23.37 -13.17 18.53
N TYR A 249 -22.67 -12.95 17.41
CA TYR A 249 -23.02 -11.88 16.47
C TYR A 249 -24.27 -12.24 15.67
N GLN A 250 -25.24 -11.34 15.63
CA GLN A 250 -26.37 -11.47 14.70
C GLN A 250 -25.85 -11.28 13.26
N VAL A 251 -26.03 -12.31 12.44
CA VAL A 251 -25.67 -12.29 11.01
C VAL A 251 -26.69 -11.41 10.29
N VAL A 252 -26.41 -10.12 10.15
CA VAL A 252 -27.19 -9.26 9.25
C VAL A 252 -26.75 -9.60 7.82
N LYS A 253 -27.64 -10.23 7.05
CA LYS A 253 -27.42 -10.50 5.63
C LYS A 253 -27.37 -9.18 4.88
N ASN A 254 -26.17 -8.77 4.49
CA ASN A 254 -25.93 -7.70 3.55
C ASN A 254 -25.20 -8.29 2.34
N ASP A 255 -25.81 -8.19 1.16
CA ASP A 255 -25.26 -8.73 -0.09
C ASP A 255 -23.87 -8.14 -0.39
N ASP A 256 -23.64 -6.88 -0.01
CA ASP A 256 -22.35 -6.19 -0.22
C ASP A 256 -21.24 -6.75 0.69
N ILE A 257 -21.56 -7.14 1.93
CA ILE A 257 -20.62 -7.80 2.85
C ILE A 257 -20.30 -9.22 2.37
N THR A 258 -21.26 -9.90 1.72
CA THR A 258 -21.06 -11.25 1.20
C THR A 258 -19.93 -11.32 0.16
N VAL A 259 -19.76 -10.26 -0.65
CA VAL A 259 -18.65 -10.15 -1.60
C VAL A 259 -17.31 -10.07 -0.87
N ALA A 260 -17.22 -9.28 0.20
CA ALA A 260 -16.01 -9.20 1.02
C ALA A 260 -15.67 -10.57 1.63
N VAL A 261 -16.66 -11.27 2.19
CA VAL A 261 -16.47 -12.61 2.80
C VAL A 261 -15.91 -13.63 1.81
N GLN A 262 -16.28 -13.55 0.54
CA GLN A 262 -15.72 -14.43 -0.49
C GLN A 262 -14.21 -14.26 -0.66
N MET A 263 -13.65 -13.08 -0.38
CA MET A 263 -12.21 -12.82 -0.47
C MET A 263 -11.41 -13.50 0.65
N LEU A 264 -12.05 -13.87 1.76
CA LEU A 264 -11.42 -14.61 2.86
C LEU A 264 -11.41 -16.13 2.62
N LYS A 265 -12.22 -16.63 1.68
CA LYS A 265 -12.29 -18.08 1.41
C LYS A 265 -10.94 -18.61 0.98
N GLY A 266 -10.42 -19.57 1.73
CA GLY A 266 -9.14 -20.22 1.43
C GLY A 266 -7.91 -19.35 1.72
N VAL A 267 -8.07 -18.18 2.36
CA VAL A 267 -6.94 -17.27 2.66
C VAL A 267 -5.86 -17.93 3.52
N LEU A 268 -6.25 -18.84 4.42
CA LEU A 268 -5.35 -19.61 5.29
C LEU A 268 -4.46 -20.61 4.54
N HIS A 269 -4.80 -20.92 3.28
CA HIS A 269 -4.10 -21.92 2.46
C HIS A 269 -3.32 -21.30 1.31
N GLN A 270 -3.22 -19.96 1.25
CA GLN A 270 -2.42 -19.30 0.24
C GLN A 270 -0.93 -19.66 0.43
N PRO A 271 -0.17 -19.82 -0.66
CA PRO A 271 1.18 -20.39 -0.60
C PRO A 271 2.21 -19.43 0.01
N THR A 272 1.95 -18.12 -0.02
CA THR A 272 2.88 -17.10 0.47
C THR A 272 2.20 -16.12 1.44
N PRO A 273 2.98 -15.47 2.33
CA PRO A 273 2.47 -14.35 3.13
C PRO A 273 1.97 -13.21 2.24
N GLY A 274 2.63 -12.94 1.11
CA GLY A 274 2.22 -11.91 0.16
C GLY A 274 0.83 -12.15 -0.45
N ASP A 275 0.50 -13.40 -0.77
CA ASP A 275 -0.81 -13.79 -1.28
C ASP A 275 -1.89 -13.66 -0.20
N CYS A 276 -1.59 -14.11 1.02
CA CYS A 276 -2.45 -13.92 2.19
C CYS A 276 -2.80 -12.43 2.39
N ILE A 277 -1.78 -11.57 2.36
CA ILE A 277 -1.92 -10.12 2.56
C ILE A 277 -2.71 -9.50 1.40
N SER A 278 -2.44 -9.90 0.16
CA SER A 278 -3.17 -9.41 -1.01
C SER A 278 -4.68 -9.75 -0.94
N CYS A 279 -5.02 -10.96 -0.49
CA CYS A 279 -6.41 -11.34 -0.20
C CYS A 279 -7.02 -10.46 0.90
N LEU A 280 -6.28 -10.18 1.97
CA LEU A 280 -6.77 -9.35 3.07
C LEU A 280 -6.98 -7.88 2.67
N VAL A 281 -6.11 -7.31 1.85
CA VAL A 281 -6.27 -5.96 1.29
C VAL A 281 -7.53 -5.88 0.42
N ARG A 282 -7.77 -6.88 -0.44
CA ARG A 282 -9.00 -6.96 -1.25
C ARG A 282 -10.26 -7.12 -0.39
N PHE A 283 -10.18 -7.93 0.66
CA PHE A 283 -11.24 -8.05 1.66
C PHE A 283 -11.55 -6.69 2.30
N PHE A 284 -10.52 -5.99 2.77
CA PHE A 284 -10.67 -4.68 3.42
C PHE A 284 -11.30 -3.66 2.47
N ASP A 285 -10.78 -3.55 1.25
CA ASP A 285 -11.31 -2.63 0.23
C ASP A 285 -12.78 -2.93 -0.10
N ALA A 286 -13.17 -4.21 -0.13
CA ALA A 286 -14.55 -4.62 -0.32
C ALA A 286 -15.45 -4.25 0.86
N VAL A 287 -14.96 -4.37 2.11
CA VAL A 287 -15.70 -3.92 3.31
C VAL A 287 -15.90 -2.42 3.27
N VAL A 288 -14.85 -1.63 3.04
CA VAL A 288 -14.94 -0.16 2.96
C VAL A 288 -15.95 0.26 1.89
N LYS A 289 -15.90 -0.37 0.71
CA LYS A 289 -16.84 -0.10 -0.38
C LYS A 289 -18.30 -0.42 -0.01
N SER A 290 -18.54 -1.38 0.89
CA SER A 290 -19.88 -1.76 1.33
C SER A 290 -20.55 -0.74 2.26
N LEU A 291 -19.79 0.18 2.86
CA LEU A 291 -20.30 1.09 3.89
C LEU A 291 -21.17 2.25 3.34
N LYS A 292 -21.22 2.46 2.02
CA LYS A 292 -22.10 3.43 1.29
C LYS A 292 -22.15 4.89 1.80
N SER A 293 -21.42 5.23 2.86
CA SER A 293 -21.32 6.57 3.43
C SER A 293 -20.35 7.44 2.60
N ALA A 294 -20.64 8.73 2.50
CA ALA A 294 -19.76 9.72 1.88
C ALA A 294 -18.47 9.92 2.70
N GLU A 295 -18.54 9.71 4.03
CA GLU A 295 -17.40 9.70 4.95
C GLU A 295 -17.39 8.36 5.69
N VAL A 296 -16.36 7.54 5.46
CA VAL A 296 -16.18 6.27 6.15
C VAL A 296 -15.12 6.48 7.23
N ALA A 297 -15.54 6.55 8.49
CA ALA A 297 -14.62 6.70 9.61
C ALA A 297 -14.06 5.34 10.07
N ALA A 298 -12.93 5.35 10.79
CA ALA A 298 -12.38 4.15 11.40
C ALA A 298 -13.39 3.43 12.33
N ASP A 299 -14.25 4.21 12.99
CA ASP A 299 -15.33 3.73 13.86
C ASP A 299 -16.43 2.96 13.10
N ASP A 300 -16.59 3.19 11.79
CA ASP A 300 -17.51 2.43 10.93
C ASP A 300 -16.82 1.18 10.36
N ILE A 301 -15.53 1.29 10.04
CA ILE A 301 -14.73 0.23 9.42
C ILE A 301 -14.55 -0.95 10.38
N LEU A 302 -14.15 -0.70 11.63
CA LEU A 302 -13.78 -1.76 12.57
C LEU A 302 -14.97 -2.69 12.91
N PRO A 303 -16.19 -2.18 13.21
CA PRO A 303 -17.36 -3.03 13.40
C PRO A 303 -17.74 -3.82 12.14
N ALA A 304 -17.62 -3.22 10.95
CA ALA A 304 -17.95 -3.87 9.69
C ALA A 304 -16.98 -5.01 9.36
N ILE A 305 -15.69 -4.83 9.64
CA ILE A 305 -14.68 -5.90 9.54
C ILE A 305 -15.01 -7.04 10.51
N CYS A 306 -15.28 -6.73 11.79
CA CYS A 306 -15.68 -7.73 12.78
C CYS A 306 -16.90 -8.52 12.31
N GLN A 307 -17.92 -7.83 11.78
CA GLN A 307 -19.11 -8.46 11.22
C GLN A 307 -18.78 -9.34 10.03
N ALA A 308 -17.99 -8.87 9.06
CA ALA A 308 -17.64 -9.66 7.88
C ALA A 308 -16.85 -10.92 8.25
N MET A 309 -15.92 -10.84 9.22
CA MET A 309 -15.17 -11.99 9.72
C MET A 309 -16.05 -13.08 10.35
N THR A 310 -17.21 -12.73 10.92
CA THR A 310 -18.12 -13.74 11.52
C THR A 310 -18.87 -14.59 10.49
N HIS A 311 -18.90 -14.15 9.22
CA HIS A 311 -19.64 -14.82 8.15
C HIS A 311 -18.86 -15.96 7.47
N ASP A 312 -17.56 -16.11 7.75
CA ASP A 312 -16.78 -17.28 7.31
C ASP A 312 -16.30 -18.11 8.52
N PRO A 313 -17.00 -19.22 8.86
CA PRO A 313 -16.61 -20.09 9.95
C PRO A 313 -15.21 -20.71 9.79
N GLY A 314 -14.74 -20.89 8.54
CA GLY A 314 -13.42 -21.46 8.24
C GLY A 314 -12.28 -20.50 8.57
N PHE A 315 -12.45 -19.22 8.23
CA PHE A 315 -11.54 -18.16 8.69
C PHE A 315 -11.65 -17.92 10.20
N GLY A 316 -12.87 -17.94 10.73
CA GLY A 316 -13.15 -17.66 12.14
C GLY A 316 -12.51 -18.62 13.14
N SER A 317 -12.13 -19.83 12.73
CA SER A 317 -11.44 -20.79 13.62
C SER A 317 -9.99 -20.41 13.92
N HIS A 318 -9.38 -19.54 13.11
CA HIS A 318 -7.97 -19.16 13.22
C HIS A 318 -7.72 -17.64 13.11
N CYS A 319 -8.78 -16.83 13.09
CA CYS A 319 -8.70 -15.41 12.72
C CYS A 319 -7.70 -14.61 13.58
N VAL A 320 -7.62 -14.88 14.89
CA VAL A 320 -6.70 -14.17 15.79
C VAL A 320 -5.27 -14.50 15.41
N SER A 321 -4.92 -15.79 15.49
CA SER A 321 -3.56 -16.25 15.17
C SER A 321 -3.10 -15.88 13.75
N PHE A 322 -3.99 -15.96 12.76
CA PHE A 322 -3.67 -15.68 11.37
C PHE A 322 -3.40 -14.19 11.15
N LEU A 323 -4.25 -13.30 11.68
CA LEU A 323 -4.08 -11.87 11.50
C LEU A 323 -2.93 -11.32 12.34
N THR A 324 -2.71 -11.85 13.54
CA THR A 324 -1.52 -11.51 14.33
C THR A 324 -0.25 -11.93 13.58
N TYR A 325 -0.22 -13.17 13.05
CA TYR A 325 0.89 -13.64 12.20
C TYR A 325 1.17 -12.70 11.02
N LEU A 326 0.14 -12.34 10.23
CA LEU A 326 0.34 -11.47 9.07
C LEU A 326 0.79 -10.07 9.48
N SER A 327 0.25 -9.51 10.58
CA SER A 327 0.66 -8.20 11.07
C SER A 327 2.10 -8.17 11.59
N GLU A 328 2.56 -9.26 12.21
CA GLU A 328 3.90 -9.34 12.80
C GLU A 328 4.97 -9.77 11.78
N ILE A 329 4.63 -10.63 10.80
CA ILE A 329 5.58 -10.97 9.74
C ILE A 329 5.80 -9.81 8.76
N TRP A 330 4.81 -8.93 8.59
CA TRP A 330 4.93 -7.75 7.76
C TRP A 330 5.95 -6.76 8.34
N PRO A 331 6.95 -6.33 7.55
CA PRO A 331 7.90 -5.32 7.98
C PRO A 331 7.23 -4.02 8.43
N ALA A 332 7.61 -3.51 9.60
CA ALA A 332 7.07 -2.27 10.17
C ALA A 332 7.41 -1.00 9.37
N GLN A 333 8.37 -1.06 8.44
CA GLN A 333 8.79 0.09 7.63
C GLN A 333 9.28 -0.36 6.26
N GLY A 334 9.20 0.53 5.26
CA GLY A 334 9.75 0.33 3.92
C GLY A 334 8.85 -0.43 2.96
N LEU A 335 7.67 -0.84 3.39
CA LEU A 335 6.60 -1.37 2.54
C LEU A 335 5.38 -0.43 2.59
N ASP A 336 4.33 -0.81 1.88
CA ASP A 336 3.13 -0.02 1.66
C ASP A 336 2.37 0.31 2.97
N ASP A 337 2.18 1.61 3.25
CA ASP A 337 1.52 2.09 4.47
C ASP A 337 0.04 1.71 4.52
N LYS A 338 -0.66 1.71 3.37
CA LYS A 338 -2.05 1.25 3.29
C LYS A 338 -2.14 -0.20 3.75
N THR A 339 -1.26 -1.07 3.26
CA THR A 339 -1.20 -2.48 3.65
C THR A 339 -0.92 -2.63 5.14
N SER A 340 0.02 -1.86 5.69
CA SER A 340 0.30 -1.83 7.14
C SER A 340 -0.96 -1.45 7.95
N TYR A 341 -1.68 -0.41 7.52
CA TYR A 341 -2.94 0.00 8.15
C TYR A 341 -4.02 -1.09 8.08
N VAL A 342 -4.17 -1.76 6.94
CA VAL A 342 -5.12 -2.88 6.77
C VAL A 342 -4.78 -4.01 7.75
N LEU A 343 -3.51 -4.42 7.81
CA LEU A 343 -3.06 -5.52 8.67
C LEU A 343 -3.30 -5.22 10.15
N ILE A 344 -2.96 -4.00 10.59
CA ILE A 344 -3.18 -3.56 11.97
C ILE A 344 -4.68 -3.53 12.28
N THR A 345 -5.48 -2.89 11.43
CA THR A 345 -6.94 -2.76 11.63
C THR A 345 -7.62 -4.14 11.71
N CYS A 346 -7.27 -5.06 10.80
CA CYS A 346 -7.78 -6.42 10.83
C CYS A 346 -7.30 -7.22 12.06
N SER A 347 -6.05 -7.06 12.48
CA SER A 347 -5.50 -7.71 13.69
C SER A 347 -6.18 -7.20 14.96
N VAL A 348 -6.46 -5.89 15.06
CA VAL A 348 -7.24 -5.29 16.15
C VAL A 348 -8.67 -5.85 16.17
N ALA A 349 -9.32 -5.96 15.01
CA ALA A 349 -10.65 -6.55 14.89
C ALA A 349 -10.68 -8.01 15.40
N ALA A 350 -9.70 -8.83 15.00
CA ALA A 350 -9.64 -10.21 15.50
C ALA A 350 -9.32 -10.29 16.99
N THR A 351 -8.45 -9.43 17.52
CA THR A 351 -8.16 -9.35 18.96
C THR A 351 -9.41 -9.01 19.76
N HIS A 352 -10.24 -8.09 19.25
CA HIS A 352 -11.55 -7.78 19.83
C HIS A 352 -12.45 -9.01 19.93
N LEU A 353 -12.48 -9.83 18.87
CA LEU A 353 -13.21 -11.09 18.87
C LEU A 353 -12.58 -12.12 19.82
N GLY A 354 -11.25 -12.17 19.96
CA GLY A 354 -10.52 -13.10 20.82
C GLY A 354 -10.54 -12.78 22.32
N THR A 355 -11.15 -11.67 22.74
CA THR A 355 -11.21 -11.26 24.15
C THR A 355 -12.43 -11.86 24.86
N PRO A 356 -12.28 -12.46 26.06
CA PRO A 356 -13.43 -12.96 26.83
C PRO A 356 -14.43 -11.84 27.13
N ARG A 357 -15.71 -12.11 26.88
CA ARG A 357 -16.81 -11.20 27.26
C ARG A 357 -17.56 -11.78 28.45
N GLY A 358 -18.03 -10.91 29.35
CA GLY A 358 -18.90 -11.32 30.45
C GLY A 358 -20.21 -11.90 29.89
N ASP A 359 -20.80 -12.88 30.58
CA ASP A 359 -22.07 -13.49 30.14
C ASP A 359 -23.24 -12.48 30.13
N ASP A 360 -23.07 -11.32 30.78
CA ASP A 360 -24.04 -10.21 30.83
C ASP A 360 -23.87 -9.15 29.73
N ASP A 361 -22.88 -9.28 28.82
CA ASP A 361 -22.72 -8.34 27.71
C ASP A 361 -23.85 -8.56 26.68
N PRO A 362 -24.70 -7.55 26.41
CA PRO A 362 -25.77 -7.69 25.43
C PRO A 362 -25.19 -7.99 24.04
N PRO A 363 -25.90 -8.77 23.19
CA PRO A 363 -25.48 -8.97 21.81
C PRO A 363 -25.32 -7.60 21.15
N ARG A 364 -24.12 -7.30 20.60
CA ARG A 364 -23.95 -6.08 19.79
C ARG A 364 -24.90 -6.18 18.60
N GLN A 365 -25.91 -5.31 18.57
CA GLN A 365 -26.68 -5.06 17.36
C GLN A 365 -25.74 -4.44 16.33
N ALA A 366 -25.95 -4.76 15.04
CA ALA A 366 -25.32 -4.00 13.97
C ALA A 366 -25.63 -2.50 14.18
N PRO A 367 -24.72 -1.59 13.78
CA PRO A 367 -25.08 -0.17 13.74
C PRO A 367 -26.42 -0.05 13.02
N PRO A 368 -27.39 0.72 13.56
CA PRO A 368 -28.68 0.87 12.93
C PRO A 368 -28.47 1.30 11.47
N PRO A 369 -29.31 0.84 10.51
CA PRO A 369 -29.29 1.43 9.18
C PRO A 369 -29.42 2.94 9.36
N GLN A 370 -28.38 3.68 8.96
CA GLN A 370 -28.36 5.12 9.15
C GLN A 370 -29.64 5.71 8.54
N PRO A 371 -30.33 6.64 9.25
CA PRO A 371 -31.49 7.31 8.71
C PRO A 371 -31.14 7.89 7.33
N GLN A 372 -31.99 7.67 6.33
CA GLN A 372 -31.86 8.36 5.06
C GLN A 372 -31.90 9.87 5.35
N ILE A 373 -30.78 10.54 5.16
CA ILE A 373 -30.61 11.98 5.41
C ILE A 373 -31.64 12.71 4.54
N SER A 374 -32.46 13.54 5.19
CA SER A 374 -33.49 14.33 4.51
C SER A 374 -32.86 15.34 3.54
N GLU A 375 -33.58 15.75 2.48
CA GLU A 375 -33.02 16.74 1.51
C GLU A 375 -32.70 18.10 2.15
N GLU A 376 -33.31 18.43 3.28
CA GLU A 376 -33.01 19.64 4.04
C GLU A 376 -31.69 19.50 4.83
N GLU A 377 -31.42 18.33 5.40
CA GLU A 377 -30.11 18.04 6.02
C GLU A 377 -28.99 17.91 4.99
N LYS A 378 -29.28 17.49 3.74
CA LYS A 378 -28.30 17.55 2.62
C LYS A 378 -27.86 18.96 2.27
N LYS A 379 -28.72 19.95 2.47
CA LYS A 379 -28.41 21.37 2.22
C LYS A 379 -27.53 21.96 3.32
N VAL A 380 -27.83 21.63 4.58
CA VAL A 380 -27.03 22.06 5.74
C VAL A 380 -25.68 21.35 5.79
N THR A 381 -25.62 20.07 5.42
CA THR A 381 -24.34 19.34 5.26
C THR A 381 -23.54 19.83 4.06
N GLY A 382 -24.17 20.26 2.95
CA GLY A 382 -23.46 20.89 1.83
C GLY A 382 -22.68 22.15 2.24
N ASP A 383 -23.32 23.05 2.99
CA ASP A 383 -22.67 24.28 3.48
C ASP A 383 -21.61 24.00 4.56
N THR A 384 -21.74 22.89 5.30
CA THR A 384 -20.75 22.47 6.31
C THR A 384 -19.59 21.69 5.69
N ILE A 385 -19.82 20.98 4.58
CA ILE A 385 -18.81 20.28 3.77
C ILE A 385 -17.92 21.28 3.04
N ASP A 386 -18.47 22.40 2.54
CA ASP A 386 -17.65 23.47 1.97
C ASP A 386 -16.74 24.09 3.05
N MET A 387 -17.23 24.25 4.28
CA MET A 387 -16.44 24.76 5.41
C MET A 387 -15.42 23.75 5.96
N LEU A 388 -15.70 22.44 5.90
CA LEU A 388 -14.78 21.37 6.35
C LEU A 388 -13.74 21.01 5.29
N ASN A 389 -14.08 21.10 3.99
CA ASN A 389 -13.08 21.06 2.91
C ASN A 389 -12.12 22.25 3.01
N GLU A 390 -12.63 23.45 3.33
CA GLU A 390 -11.76 24.59 3.67
C GLU A 390 -10.83 24.31 4.85
N MET A 391 -11.22 23.49 5.84
CA MET A 391 -10.40 23.15 7.00
C MET A 391 -9.44 21.96 6.80
N LEU A 392 -9.81 20.99 5.96
CA LEU A 392 -8.94 19.86 5.59
C LEU A 392 -7.89 20.26 4.54
N ASP A 393 -8.14 21.33 3.78
CA ASP A 393 -7.12 22.00 2.95
C ASP A 393 -6.06 22.76 3.78
N PHE A 394 -6.20 22.84 5.11
CA PHE A 394 -5.23 23.44 6.04
C PHE A 394 -4.36 22.43 6.84
N LEU A 395 -4.53 21.12 6.64
CA LEU A 395 -3.68 20.05 7.24
C LEU A 395 -2.88 19.33 6.16
#